data_AF-A0A099CSH3-F1
#
_entry.id   AF-A0A099CSH3-F1
#
_cell.length_a   1.000
_cell.length_b   1.000
_cell.length_c   1.000
_cell.angle_alpha   90.00
_cell.angle_beta   90.00
_cell.angle_gamma   90.00
#
_symmetry.space_group_name_H-M   'P 1'
#
loop_
_entity.id
_entity.type
_entity.pdbx_description
1 polymer ?
#
loop_
_entity_poly.entity_id
_entity_poly.type
_entity_poly.pdbx_seq_one_letter_code
_entity_poly.pdbx_strand_id
1 'polypeptide(L)'
;MRLWPLIVHRELHVTTLTLDRPYVHLRENRAGRWNFASIGVGDAKAATPAATQTGGDAVPALRVDSLRIRDGSIELTRAAGGSRTYSHVQLSADRIATDAAFPFSMRADIAGGGSLQLDGDLGPWRAGNAALTPLKAHLVMKHLDLVGAGLMSAHDGVGGVLDLDTQIASSKGVLHSKGRIDAHKLQLVASGSPAPQPVRVDYQADYNLSASTGAITDTTLGSGKATLALSGRFDSRGKVMQLDLTMRGSKLPIDDLQPLLPAFGVVLPKNSRLSGGTLNVNLHARGPLDALVISGPVSADNTRLAGFSLGQKLGGALSLAGIQAPSDTVIQHAEASLTIAPSGIRADPAKAVIQGLGDIAGKGRMAASGALDFDMLVKLNADLTKNAASGKLLSQSKAGRVLGGLLGGSSQNGIGVHVGGTASDPSFRLDPSAVAGLLRSGLGAKSATDANSTQSTSSQKTQSTKDVLGNLLRGALDKNKSGTGK
;
A
#
# COMPACT_ATOMS: atom_id res chain seq x y z
N MET A 1 -39.86 41.58 -1.52
CA MET A 1 -38.79 42.32 -2.21
C MET A 1 -38.94 43.79 -1.87
N ARG A 2 -37.85 44.50 -1.57
CA ARG A 2 -37.88 45.96 -1.38
C ARG A 2 -37.39 46.64 -2.66
N LEU A 3 -38.23 47.45 -3.29
CA LEU A 3 -37.92 48.15 -4.54
C LEU A 3 -37.24 49.51 -4.33
N TRP A 4 -37.34 50.07 -3.12
CA TRP A 4 -36.75 51.38 -2.76
C TRP A 4 -35.21 51.45 -2.90
N PRO A 5 -34.41 50.46 -2.46
CA PRO A 5 -32.96 50.47 -2.64
C PRO A 5 -32.52 50.33 -4.11
N LEU A 6 -33.37 49.72 -4.94
CA LEU A 6 -33.12 49.49 -6.37
C LEU A 6 -33.15 50.81 -7.16
N ILE A 7 -34.01 51.74 -6.74
CA ILE A 7 -34.20 53.04 -7.37
C ILE A 7 -33.13 54.05 -6.91
N VAL A 8 -32.67 53.96 -5.65
CA VAL A 8 -31.74 54.94 -5.05
C VAL A 8 -30.27 54.49 -5.09
N HIS A 9 -30.00 53.19 -4.93
CA HIS A 9 -28.64 52.64 -4.78
C HIS A 9 -28.26 51.59 -5.84
N ARG A 10 -29.15 51.28 -6.79
CA ARG A 10 -29.00 50.16 -7.76
C ARG A 10 -28.78 48.80 -7.05
N GLU A 11 -29.38 48.60 -5.88
CA GLU A 11 -29.25 47.35 -5.09
C GLU A 11 -30.56 46.53 -5.11
N LEU A 12 -30.48 45.25 -5.45
CA LEU A 12 -31.61 44.32 -5.34
C LEU A 12 -31.62 43.69 -3.95
N HIS A 13 -32.63 44.03 -3.15
CA HIS A 13 -32.80 43.51 -1.80
C HIS A 13 -33.95 42.49 -1.71
N VAL A 14 -33.60 41.22 -1.53
CA VAL A 14 -34.54 40.12 -1.34
C VAL A 14 -34.60 39.75 0.13
N THR A 15 -35.77 39.91 0.75
CA THR A 15 -35.93 39.70 2.20
C THR A 15 -35.93 38.21 2.56
N THR A 16 -36.63 37.37 1.81
CA THR A 16 -36.67 35.93 2.10
C THR A 16 -36.91 35.16 0.82
N LEU A 17 -36.14 34.11 0.60
CA LEU A 17 -36.31 33.14 -0.48
C LEU A 17 -36.37 31.74 0.13
N THR A 18 -37.52 31.07 0.04
CA THR A 18 -37.70 29.69 0.48
C THR A 18 -38.06 28.82 -0.70
N LEU A 19 -37.33 27.74 -0.90
CA LEU A 19 -37.62 26.71 -1.89
C LEU A 19 -38.02 25.43 -1.14
N ASP A 20 -39.24 24.95 -1.36
CA ASP A 20 -39.72 23.66 -0.86
C ASP A 20 -39.54 22.61 -1.96
N ARG A 21 -38.84 21.52 -1.61
CA ARG A 21 -38.52 20.39 -2.48
C ARG A 21 -37.98 20.77 -3.86
N PRO A 22 -36.98 21.67 -3.96
CA PRO A 22 -36.37 21.96 -5.25
C PRO A 22 -35.59 20.75 -5.74
N TYR A 23 -35.58 20.57 -7.06
CA TYR A 23 -34.77 19.56 -7.72
C TYR A 23 -33.74 20.20 -8.63
N VAL A 24 -32.47 19.82 -8.46
CA VAL A 24 -31.34 20.41 -9.19
C VAL A 24 -30.53 19.32 -9.86
N HIS A 25 -30.33 19.44 -11.17
CA HIS A 25 -29.34 18.64 -11.89
C HIS A 25 -28.08 19.46 -12.09
N LEU A 26 -26.98 19.02 -11.48
CA LEU A 26 -25.67 19.64 -11.61
C LEU A 26 -24.79 18.75 -12.51
N ARG A 27 -24.51 19.22 -13.72
CA ARG A 27 -23.83 18.47 -14.78
C ARG A 27 -22.53 19.15 -15.17
N GLU A 28 -21.44 18.42 -15.08
CA GLU A 28 -20.12 18.83 -15.57
C GLU A 28 -19.95 18.36 -17.02
N ASN A 29 -19.51 19.25 -17.91
CA ASN A 29 -19.16 18.87 -19.28
C ASN A 29 -17.68 18.47 -19.39
N ARG A 30 -17.28 17.91 -20.54
CA ARG A 30 -15.89 17.47 -20.80
C ARG A 30 -14.84 18.58 -20.66
N ALA A 31 -15.24 19.85 -20.66
CA ALA A 31 -14.36 20.99 -20.44
C ALA A 31 -14.29 21.42 -18.95
N GLY A 32 -14.83 20.62 -18.02
CA GLY A 32 -14.84 20.91 -16.59
C GLY A 32 -15.81 22.03 -16.17
N ARG A 33 -16.69 22.48 -17.09
CA ARG A 33 -17.67 23.53 -16.80
C ARG A 33 -18.98 22.90 -16.37
N TRP A 34 -19.55 23.47 -15.32
CA TRP A 34 -20.84 23.08 -14.76
C TRP A 34 -22.00 23.83 -15.42
N ASN A 35 -23.20 23.26 -15.39
CA ASN A 35 -24.42 23.84 -15.96
C ASN A 35 -25.11 24.90 -15.07
N PHE A 36 -24.35 25.66 -14.27
CA PHE A 36 -24.88 26.80 -13.52
C PHE A 36 -24.32 28.10 -14.09
N ALA A 37 -25.16 29.14 -14.13
CA ALA A 37 -24.71 30.48 -14.45
C ALA A 37 -24.02 31.10 -13.23
N SER A 38 -22.87 31.74 -13.43
CA SER A 38 -22.24 32.50 -12.34
C SER A 38 -23.05 33.77 -12.07
N ILE A 39 -23.30 34.07 -10.80
CA ILE A 39 -23.91 35.35 -10.41
C ILE A 39 -22.83 36.43 -10.58
N GLY A 40 -23.02 37.32 -11.55
CA GLY A 40 -22.21 38.53 -11.73
C GLY A 40 -21.31 38.58 -12.96
N VAL A 41 -21.11 37.49 -13.70
CA VAL A 41 -20.51 37.56 -15.05
C VAL A 41 -21.13 36.46 -15.91
N GLY A 42 -21.85 36.85 -16.97
CA GLY A 42 -22.29 35.89 -17.98
C GLY A 42 -21.09 35.15 -18.56
N ASP A 43 -21.26 33.88 -18.89
CA ASP A 43 -20.25 33.07 -19.57
C ASP A 43 -19.60 33.89 -20.70
N ALA A 44 -18.31 34.19 -20.55
CA ALA A 44 -17.50 34.72 -21.64
C ALA A 44 -17.42 33.63 -22.72
N LYS A 45 -18.39 33.66 -23.64
CA LYS A 45 -18.33 32.95 -24.91
C LYS A 45 -17.08 33.42 -25.64
N ALA A 46 -16.25 32.47 -26.05
CA ALA A 46 -15.03 32.71 -26.79
C ALA A 46 -15.28 33.54 -28.08
N ALA A 47 -14.52 34.64 -28.17
CA ALA A 47 -14.01 35.37 -29.33
C ALA A 47 -14.94 35.81 -30.47
N THR A 48 -15.11 37.14 -30.56
CA THR A 48 -14.82 37.91 -31.79
C THR A 48 -14.14 39.23 -31.35
N PRO A 49 -13.01 39.66 -31.94
CA PRO A 49 -12.37 40.92 -31.58
C PRO A 49 -12.95 42.06 -32.41
N ALA A 50 -13.66 43.00 -31.79
CA ALA A 50 -13.73 44.41 -32.20
C ALA A 50 -14.57 45.25 -31.23
N ALA A 51 -14.16 46.52 -31.16
CA ALA A 51 -14.80 47.67 -30.52
C ALA A 51 -14.64 47.82 -28.99
N THR A 52 -13.71 48.70 -28.65
CA THR A 52 -13.61 49.49 -27.43
C THR A 52 -14.99 49.97 -26.97
N GLN A 53 -15.45 49.50 -25.81
CA GLN A 53 -16.56 50.10 -25.08
C GLN A 53 -16.15 50.37 -23.63
N THR A 54 -15.90 51.65 -23.38
CA THR A 54 -15.97 52.32 -22.08
C THR A 54 -17.36 52.09 -21.47
N GLY A 55 -17.42 51.47 -20.29
CA GLY A 55 -18.67 51.27 -19.56
C GLY A 55 -18.53 50.16 -18.51
N GLY A 56 -17.90 50.47 -17.38
CA GLY A 56 -17.92 49.61 -16.21
C GLY A 56 -19.31 49.61 -15.58
N ASP A 57 -20.21 48.74 -16.05
CA ASP A 57 -21.41 48.41 -15.29
C ASP A 57 -21.01 47.50 -14.14
N ALA A 58 -20.89 48.10 -12.95
CA ALA A 58 -20.77 47.39 -11.69
C ALA A 58 -21.98 46.45 -11.54
N VAL A 59 -21.70 45.16 -11.32
CA VAL A 59 -22.72 44.17 -10.94
C VAL A 59 -23.49 44.74 -9.75
N PRO A 60 -24.84 44.86 -9.80
CA PRO A 60 -25.61 45.36 -8.67
C PRO A 60 -25.32 44.50 -7.45
N ALA A 61 -25.03 45.13 -6.31
CA ALA A 61 -24.80 44.42 -5.06
C ALA A 61 -26.08 43.63 -4.72
N LEU A 62 -25.99 42.30 -4.79
CA LEU A 62 -27.09 41.41 -4.45
C LEU A 62 -27.06 41.17 -2.95
N ARG A 63 -28.17 41.48 -2.27
CA ARG A 63 -28.35 41.18 -0.85
C ARG A 63 -29.60 40.33 -0.66
N VAL A 64 -29.45 39.19 0.00
CA VAL A 64 -30.55 38.32 0.39
C VAL A 64 -30.50 38.11 1.90
N ASP A 65 -31.53 38.55 2.63
CA ASP A 65 -31.48 38.46 4.11
C ASP A 65 -31.55 37.01 4.58
N SER A 66 -32.36 36.17 3.92
CA SER A 66 -32.48 34.76 4.26
C SER A 66 -32.83 33.89 3.06
N LEU A 67 -32.02 32.85 2.82
CA LEU A 67 -32.26 31.77 1.87
C LEU A 67 -32.51 30.48 2.65
N ARG A 68 -33.57 29.75 2.29
CA ARG A 68 -33.90 28.45 2.84
C ARG A 68 -34.24 27.47 1.73
N ILE A 69 -33.66 26.27 1.78
CA ILE A 69 -34.08 25.12 0.98
C ILE A 69 -34.54 24.04 1.95
N ARG A 70 -35.76 23.53 1.72
CA ARG A 70 -36.35 22.45 2.51
C ARG A 70 -36.52 21.24 1.63
N ASP A 71 -35.97 20.11 2.06
CA ASP A 71 -36.19 18.80 1.45
C ASP A 71 -35.87 18.74 -0.06
N GLY A 72 -34.78 19.40 -0.48
CA GLY A 72 -34.34 19.40 -1.86
C GLY A 72 -33.71 18.08 -2.31
N SER A 73 -33.51 17.94 -3.61
CA SER A 73 -32.78 16.82 -4.20
C SER A 73 -31.78 17.32 -5.24
N ILE A 74 -30.54 16.82 -5.19
CA ILE A 74 -29.46 17.19 -6.12
C ILE A 74 -28.97 15.94 -6.83
N GLU A 75 -29.03 15.95 -8.16
CA GLU A 75 -28.36 14.94 -8.98
C GLU A 75 -27.08 15.53 -9.59
N LEU A 76 -25.94 14.95 -9.26
CA LEU A 76 -24.62 15.35 -9.72
C LEU A 76 -24.12 14.37 -10.79
N THR A 77 -23.95 14.82 -12.02
CA THR A 77 -23.35 14.04 -13.10
C THR A 77 -21.99 14.61 -13.48
N ARG A 78 -20.92 13.82 -13.37
CA ARG A 78 -19.57 14.24 -13.77
C ARG A 78 -19.25 13.87 -15.22
N ALA A 79 -18.36 14.64 -15.83
CA ALA A 79 -17.91 14.41 -17.21
C ALA A 79 -17.14 13.10 -17.40
N ALA A 80 -16.44 12.66 -16.34
CA ALA A 80 -15.69 11.41 -16.29
C ALA A 80 -16.59 10.16 -16.10
N GLY A 81 -17.91 10.35 -15.98
CA GLY A 81 -18.86 9.29 -15.64
C GLY A 81 -19.23 9.29 -14.15
N GLY A 82 -20.35 8.64 -13.83
CA GLY A 82 -20.95 8.58 -12.50
C GLY A 82 -22.03 9.65 -12.27
N SER A 83 -23.20 9.21 -11.81
CA SER A 83 -24.25 10.08 -11.26
C SER A 83 -24.32 9.85 -9.75
N ARG A 84 -24.52 10.91 -8.97
CA ARG A 84 -24.68 10.84 -7.51
C ARG A 84 -25.91 11.63 -7.12
N THR A 85 -26.72 11.04 -6.26
CA THR A 85 -27.94 11.68 -5.79
C THR A 85 -27.80 12.05 -4.32
N TYR A 86 -28.15 13.28 -4.00
CA TYR A 86 -28.31 13.75 -2.63
C TYR A 86 -29.79 14.04 -2.40
N SER A 87 -30.35 13.53 -1.30
CA SER A 87 -31.75 13.68 -0.94
C SER A 87 -31.90 14.38 0.41
N HIS A 88 -33.11 14.83 0.74
CA HIS A 88 -33.42 15.56 1.97
C HIS A 88 -32.50 16.77 2.18
N VAL A 89 -32.15 17.45 1.08
CA VAL A 89 -31.22 18.58 1.11
C VAL A 89 -31.85 19.73 1.87
N GLN A 90 -31.21 20.13 2.95
CA GLN A 90 -31.56 21.30 3.74
C GLN A 90 -30.44 22.31 3.59
N LEU A 91 -30.76 23.53 3.14
CA LEU A 91 -29.80 24.64 3.07
C LEU A 91 -30.38 25.83 3.82
N SER A 92 -29.55 26.47 4.62
CA SER A 92 -29.82 27.78 5.19
C SER A 92 -28.61 28.68 4.95
N ALA A 93 -28.87 29.89 4.47
CA ALA A 93 -27.86 30.94 4.37
C ALA A 93 -28.52 32.25 4.75
N ASP A 94 -27.83 33.05 5.56
CA ASP A 94 -28.37 34.31 6.08
C ASP A 94 -27.44 35.47 5.74
N ARG A 95 -28.03 36.62 5.43
CA ARG A 95 -27.29 37.84 5.07
C ARG A 95 -26.34 37.61 3.89
N ILE A 96 -26.81 36.91 2.85
CA ILE A 96 -26.03 36.68 1.63
C ILE A 96 -25.69 38.03 1.03
N ALA A 97 -24.40 38.24 0.79
CA ALA A 97 -23.86 39.46 0.24
C ALA A 97 -22.68 39.12 -0.70
N THR A 98 -22.48 39.93 -1.73
CA THR A 98 -21.37 39.75 -2.68
C THR A 98 -20.06 40.35 -2.17
N ASP A 99 -20.15 41.35 -1.28
CA ASP A 99 -19.05 42.16 -0.74
C ASP A 99 -18.58 41.72 0.66
N ALA A 100 -19.33 40.83 1.33
CA ALA A 100 -19.04 40.37 2.68
C ALA A 100 -19.17 38.84 2.80
N ALA A 101 -18.54 38.28 3.84
CA ALA A 101 -18.73 36.88 4.20
C ALA A 101 -20.10 36.68 4.87
N PHE A 102 -20.75 35.55 4.58
CA PHE A 102 -22.04 35.20 5.15
C PHE A 102 -22.09 33.74 5.61
N PRO A 103 -22.80 33.45 6.72
CA PRO A 103 -22.93 32.09 7.24
C PRO A 103 -23.89 31.25 6.40
N PHE A 104 -23.58 29.97 6.28
CA PHE A 104 -24.43 28.96 5.70
C PHE A 104 -24.34 27.62 6.45
N SER A 105 -25.39 26.81 6.32
CA SER A 105 -25.47 25.44 6.82
C SER A 105 -26.19 24.58 5.80
N MET A 106 -25.63 23.41 5.49
CA MET A 106 -26.17 22.44 4.56
C MET A 106 -26.19 21.05 5.19
N ARG A 107 -27.29 20.31 5.00
CA ARG A 107 -27.39 18.88 5.30
C ARG A 107 -27.97 18.13 4.12
N ALA A 108 -27.54 16.90 3.91
CA ALA A 108 -28.07 16.02 2.87
C ALA A 108 -27.81 14.55 3.20
N ASP A 109 -28.68 13.67 2.72
CA ASP A 109 -28.42 12.23 2.68
C ASP A 109 -27.76 11.86 1.35
N ILE A 110 -26.84 10.91 1.39
CA ILE A 110 -26.12 10.43 0.21
C ILE A 110 -26.78 9.13 -0.25
N ALA A 111 -27.25 9.10 -1.50
CA ALA A 111 -27.83 7.89 -2.07
C ALA A 111 -26.81 6.75 -2.02
N GLY A 112 -27.24 5.58 -1.54
CA GLY A 112 -26.38 4.41 -1.37
C GLY A 112 -25.58 4.37 -0.06
N GLY A 113 -25.68 5.39 0.79
CA GLY A 113 -25.24 5.29 2.19
C GLY A 113 -24.54 6.55 2.70
N GLY A 114 -24.99 6.99 3.88
CA GLY A 114 -24.34 8.04 4.67
C GLY A 114 -25.08 9.38 4.65
N SER A 115 -24.60 10.29 5.49
CA SER A 115 -25.13 11.64 5.65
C SER A 115 -24.02 12.67 5.58
N LEU A 116 -24.32 13.86 5.08
CA LEU A 116 -23.41 14.99 4.96
C LEU A 116 -23.97 16.19 5.72
N GLN A 117 -23.10 16.87 6.47
CA GLN A 117 -23.33 18.17 7.06
C GLN A 117 -22.16 19.09 6.75
N LEU A 118 -22.45 20.32 6.33
CA LEU A 118 -21.46 21.34 6.01
C LEU A 118 -21.92 22.68 6.57
N ASP A 119 -21.18 23.20 7.54
CA ASP A 119 -21.48 24.48 8.20
C ASP A 119 -20.30 25.43 8.00
N GLY A 120 -20.55 26.71 7.70
CA GLY A 120 -19.44 27.63 7.47
C GLY A 120 -19.81 29.05 7.09
N ASP A 121 -18.78 29.81 6.74
CA ASP A 121 -18.86 31.16 6.20
C ASP A 121 -18.30 31.16 4.78
N LEU A 122 -19.03 31.79 3.85
CA LEU A 122 -18.64 31.95 2.46
C LEU A 122 -18.51 33.44 2.13
N GLY A 123 -17.40 33.83 1.49
CA GLY A 123 -17.20 35.16 0.93
C GLY A 123 -16.04 35.96 1.54
N PRO A 124 -15.76 37.18 1.03
CA PRO A 124 -16.50 37.88 -0.05
C PRO A 124 -16.46 37.19 -1.42
N TRP A 125 -17.52 37.33 -2.21
CA TRP A 125 -17.66 36.65 -3.50
C TRP A 125 -16.63 37.14 -4.54
N ARG A 126 -16.03 36.20 -5.30
CA ARG A 126 -15.08 36.54 -6.37
C ARG A 126 -15.70 36.33 -7.76
N ALA A 127 -16.27 37.39 -8.32
CA ALA A 127 -17.03 37.34 -9.59
C ALA A 127 -16.24 36.76 -10.78
N GLY A 128 -14.93 37.00 -10.88
CA GLY A 128 -14.11 36.48 -11.99
C GLY A 128 -13.82 34.98 -11.92
N ASN A 129 -13.94 34.36 -10.74
CA ASN A 129 -13.81 32.92 -10.55
C ASN A 129 -14.40 32.53 -9.18
N ALA A 130 -15.63 32.01 -9.18
CA ALA A 130 -16.33 31.64 -7.95
C ALA A 130 -15.55 30.59 -7.11
N ALA A 131 -14.71 29.77 -7.73
CA ALA A 131 -13.87 28.78 -7.03
C ALA A 131 -12.76 29.43 -6.17
N LEU A 132 -12.46 30.72 -6.37
CA LEU A 132 -11.52 31.49 -5.56
C LEU A 132 -12.21 32.28 -4.43
N THR A 133 -13.52 32.10 -4.27
CA THR A 133 -14.27 32.69 -3.15
C THR A 133 -13.76 32.11 -1.83
N PRO A 134 -13.36 32.95 -0.86
CA PRO A 134 -12.93 32.46 0.43
C PRO A 134 -14.03 31.64 1.11
N LEU A 135 -13.63 30.56 1.74
CA LEU A 135 -14.52 29.61 2.40
C LEU A 135 -13.90 29.24 3.74
N LYS A 136 -14.69 29.20 4.80
CA LYS A 136 -14.31 28.52 6.05
C LYS A 136 -15.46 27.62 6.44
N ALA A 137 -15.25 26.31 6.45
CA ALA A 137 -16.32 25.36 6.71
C ALA A 137 -15.86 24.17 7.55
N HIS A 138 -16.81 23.55 8.22
CA HIS A 138 -16.69 22.27 8.91
C HIS A 138 -17.56 21.26 8.19
N LEU A 139 -16.91 20.24 7.63
CA LEU A 139 -17.53 19.13 6.93
C LEU A 139 -17.57 17.92 7.84
N VAL A 140 -18.77 17.39 8.07
CA VAL A 140 -18.98 16.11 8.74
C VAL A 140 -19.69 15.18 7.78
N MET A 141 -19.13 13.99 7.57
CA MET A 141 -19.82 12.90 6.89
C MET A 141 -19.87 11.69 7.79
N LYS A 142 -21.00 10.99 7.81
CA LYS A 142 -21.17 9.78 8.62
C LYS A 142 -21.61 8.62 7.76
N HIS A 143 -21.08 7.43 8.05
CA HIS A 143 -21.43 6.16 7.41
C HIS A 143 -21.41 6.21 5.88
N LEU A 144 -20.45 6.92 5.29
CA LEU A 144 -20.31 7.01 3.84
C LEU A 144 -19.84 5.66 3.28
N ASP A 145 -20.74 4.91 2.65
CA ASP A 145 -20.39 3.69 1.94
C ASP A 145 -19.78 4.06 0.58
N LEU A 146 -18.49 3.76 0.37
CA LEU A 146 -17.78 4.14 -0.85
C LEU A 146 -18.35 3.48 -2.11
N VAL A 147 -18.81 2.22 -2.00
CA VAL A 147 -19.36 1.49 -3.14
C VAL A 147 -20.82 1.88 -3.32
N GLY A 148 -21.59 1.91 -2.23
CA GLY A 148 -22.99 2.32 -2.23
C GLY A 148 -23.18 3.73 -2.81
N ALA A 149 -22.35 4.70 -2.39
CA ALA A 149 -22.37 6.07 -2.89
C ALA A 149 -21.82 6.25 -4.32
N GLY A 150 -21.41 5.18 -5.00
CA GLY A 150 -20.81 5.23 -6.34
C GLY A 150 -19.50 6.02 -6.38
N LEU A 151 -18.76 6.06 -5.26
CA LEU A 151 -17.42 6.66 -5.21
C LEU A 151 -16.37 5.68 -5.71
N MET A 152 -16.57 4.38 -5.50
CA MET A 152 -15.73 3.28 -5.95
C MET A 152 -16.56 2.24 -6.69
N SER A 153 -15.96 1.54 -7.64
CA SER A 153 -16.60 0.41 -8.32
C SER A 153 -16.41 -0.87 -7.50
N ALA A 154 -17.49 -1.61 -7.26
CA ALA A 154 -17.41 -2.94 -6.64
C ALA A 154 -16.47 -3.89 -7.41
N HIS A 155 -16.36 -3.73 -8.73
CA HIS A 155 -15.49 -4.53 -9.59
C HIS A 155 -14.00 -4.30 -9.30
N ASP A 156 -13.62 -3.09 -8.88
CA ASP A 156 -12.22 -2.77 -8.58
C ASP A 156 -11.78 -3.39 -7.25
N GLY A 157 -12.75 -3.94 -6.48
CA GLY A 157 -12.47 -4.59 -5.21
C GLY A 157 -12.02 -3.62 -4.12
N VAL A 158 -12.28 -2.33 -4.31
CA VAL A 158 -12.00 -1.27 -3.36
C VAL A 158 -13.30 -0.82 -2.72
N GLY A 159 -13.34 -0.79 -1.39
CA GLY A 159 -14.53 -0.44 -0.64
C GLY A 159 -14.26 -0.13 0.82
N GLY A 160 -15.31 0.26 1.53
CA GLY A 160 -15.26 0.62 2.93
C GLY A 160 -16.34 1.62 3.30
N VAL A 161 -16.51 1.82 4.60
CA VAL A 161 -17.41 2.82 5.17
C VAL A 161 -16.58 3.87 5.88
N LEU A 162 -16.78 5.14 5.55
CA LEU A 162 -16.01 6.26 6.09
C LEU A 162 -16.88 7.17 6.97
N ASP A 163 -16.33 7.59 8.10
CA ASP A 163 -16.75 8.76 8.85
C ASP A 163 -15.68 9.84 8.67
N LEU A 164 -16.09 11.08 8.41
CA LEU A 164 -15.19 12.21 8.19
C LEU A 164 -15.59 13.37 9.09
N ASP A 165 -14.60 14.01 9.69
CA ASP A 165 -14.72 15.27 10.43
C ASP A 165 -13.55 16.18 10.01
N THR A 166 -13.84 17.16 9.16
CA THR A 166 -12.82 17.98 8.48
C THR A 166 -13.14 19.45 8.55
N GLN A 167 -12.17 20.25 9.00
CA GLN A 167 -12.16 21.69 8.82
C GLN A 167 -11.51 22.05 7.49
N ILE A 168 -12.18 22.94 6.75
CA ILE A 168 -11.79 23.39 5.42
C ILE A 168 -11.68 24.91 5.45
N ALA A 169 -10.57 25.46 4.97
CA ALA A 169 -10.41 26.89 4.77
C ALA A 169 -9.80 27.16 3.40
N SER A 170 -10.48 27.92 2.54
CA SER A 170 -9.94 28.39 1.27
C SER A 170 -9.66 29.88 1.34
N SER A 171 -8.45 30.28 0.98
CA SER A 171 -8.06 31.69 0.85
C SER A 171 -7.03 31.85 -0.26
N LYS A 172 -7.17 32.88 -1.09
CA LYS A 172 -6.24 33.19 -2.19
C LYS A 172 -5.99 32.00 -3.14
N GLY A 173 -6.98 31.12 -3.34
CA GLY A 173 -6.86 29.95 -4.21
C GLY A 173 -6.10 28.77 -3.59
N VAL A 174 -5.77 28.82 -2.30
CA VAL A 174 -5.23 27.68 -1.56
C VAL A 174 -6.29 27.16 -0.61
N LEU A 175 -6.58 25.87 -0.69
CA LEU A 175 -7.47 25.13 0.18
C LEU A 175 -6.63 24.43 1.25
N HIS A 176 -6.78 24.87 2.49
CA HIS A 176 -6.28 24.21 3.68
C HIS A 176 -7.35 23.27 4.21
N SER A 177 -6.96 22.05 4.53
CA SER A 177 -7.86 21.07 5.14
C SER A 177 -7.15 20.32 6.25
N LYS A 178 -7.86 20.09 7.35
CA LYS A 178 -7.38 19.27 8.45
C LYS A 178 -8.54 18.53 9.06
N GLY A 179 -8.33 17.28 9.43
CA GLY A 179 -9.44 16.48 9.93
C GLY A 179 -9.06 15.06 10.28
N ARG A 180 -10.11 14.32 10.59
CA ARG A 180 -10.06 12.90 10.88
C ARG A 180 -10.93 12.14 9.90
N ILE A 181 -10.45 10.99 9.47
CA ILE A 181 -11.19 10.00 8.72
C ILE A 181 -11.14 8.71 9.55
N ASP A 182 -12.29 8.18 9.95
CA ASP A 182 -12.39 6.85 10.52
C ASP A 182 -12.92 5.91 9.43
N ALA A 183 -12.13 4.90 9.09
CA ALA A 183 -12.40 3.99 8.00
C ALA A 183 -12.67 2.59 8.52
N HIS A 184 -13.86 2.07 8.22
CA HIS A 184 -14.35 0.77 8.65
C HIS A 184 -14.48 -0.17 7.46
N LYS A 185 -14.29 -1.47 7.69
CA LYS A 185 -14.47 -2.53 6.67
C LYS A 185 -13.67 -2.24 5.39
N LEU A 186 -12.47 -1.67 5.54
CA LEU A 186 -11.63 -1.30 4.41
C LEU A 186 -11.27 -2.53 3.59
N GLN A 187 -11.44 -2.44 2.27
CA GLN A 187 -10.92 -3.38 1.30
C GLN A 187 -10.24 -2.54 0.22
N LEU A 188 -8.96 -2.82 -0.07
CA LEU A 188 -8.14 -1.98 -0.94
C LEU A 188 -7.72 -2.67 -2.23
N VAL A 189 -8.02 -3.97 -2.37
CA VAL A 189 -7.74 -4.77 -3.57
C VAL A 189 -8.81 -5.83 -3.77
N ALA A 190 -9.04 -6.22 -5.02
CA ALA A 190 -10.03 -7.25 -5.40
C ALA A 190 -9.76 -8.64 -4.82
N SER A 191 -8.50 -9.02 -4.61
CA SER A 191 -8.14 -10.27 -3.93
C SER A 191 -8.26 -10.19 -2.40
N GLY A 192 -8.58 -9.00 -1.87
CA GLY A 192 -8.66 -8.74 -0.44
C GLY A 192 -10.04 -9.06 0.13
N SER A 193 -10.17 -8.86 1.44
CA SER A 193 -11.45 -8.89 2.14
C SER A 193 -11.53 -7.73 3.14
N PRO A 194 -12.74 -7.31 3.54
CA PRO A 194 -12.90 -6.21 4.48
C PRO A 194 -12.10 -6.42 5.79
N ALA A 195 -11.27 -5.45 6.16
CA ALA A 195 -10.54 -5.50 7.42
C ALA A 195 -11.51 -5.45 8.61
N PRO A 196 -11.34 -6.33 9.61
CA PRO A 196 -12.13 -6.32 10.84
C PRO A 196 -11.80 -5.14 11.77
N GLN A 197 -10.58 -4.60 11.69
CA GLN A 197 -10.18 -3.44 12.49
C GLN A 197 -10.32 -2.14 11.69
N PRO A 198 -10.81 -1.05 12.34
CA PRO A 198 -10.87 0.24 11.70
C PRO A 198 -9.48 0.87 11.57
N VAL A 199 -9.33 1.72 10.56
CA VAL A 199 -8.15 2.56 10.37
C VAL A 199 -8.56 4.01 10.57
N ARG A 200 -7.88 4.71 11.47
CA ARG A 200 -8.02 6.15 11.65
C ARG A 200 -6.95 6.88 10.85
N VAL A 201 -7.34 7.95 10.19
CA VAL A 201 -6.42 8.86 9.50
C VAL A 201 -6.63 10.26 10.05
N ASP A 202 -5.70 10.77 10.83
CA ASP A 202 -5.65 12.18 11.20
C ASP A 202 -4.71 12.87 10.20
N TYR A 203 -5.17 13.90 9.50
CA TYR A 203 -4.45 14.50 8.37
C TYR A 203 -4.48 16.02 8.37
N GLN A 204 -3.48 16.59 7.70
CA GLN A 204 -3.46 17.98 7.26
C GLN A 204 -3.01 18.02 5.79
N ALA A 205 -3.69 18.82 4.98
CA ALA A 205 -3.39 18.92 3.57
C ALA A 205 -3.69 20.32 3.02
N ASP A 206 -2.78 20.77 2.17
CA ASP A 206 -2.90 22.00 1.40
C ASP A 206 -3.07 21.67 -0.07
N TYR A 207 -4.01 22.33 -0.74
CA TYR A 207 -4.28 22.15 -2.16
C TYR A 207 -4.37 23.49 -2.87
N ASN A 208 -3.51 23.70 -3.87
CA ASN A 208 -3.54 24.88 -4.71
C ASN A 208 -4.50 24.64 -5.89
N LEU A 209 -5.62 25.37 -5.89
CA LEU A 209 -6.69 25.22 -6.87
C LEU A 209 -6.24 25.55 -8.30
N SER A 210 -5.39 26.56 -8.49
CA SER A 210 -4.93 26.96 -9.83
C SER A 210 -3.81 26.08 -10.35
N ALA A 211 -2.91 25.62 -9.47
CA ALA A 211 -1.84 24.71 -9.83
C ALA A 211 -2.32 23.25 -9.91
N SER A 212 -3.48 22.91 -9.33
CA SER A 212 -3.97 21.54 -9.18
C SER A 212 -2.93 20.60 -8.56
N THR A 213 -2.19 21.12 -7.57
CA THR A 213 -1.19 20.37 -6.80
C THR A 213 -1.46 20.54 -5.32
N GLY A 214 -1.08 19.54 -4.54
CA GLY A 214 -1.23 19.58 -3.10
C GLY A 214 -0.08 18.94 -2.35
N ALA A 215 -0.07 19.20 -1.05
CA ALA A 215 0.85 18.63 -0.10
C ALA A 215 0.06 18.07 1.08
N ILE A 216 0.49 16.92 1.56
CA ILE A 216 -0.03 16.28 2.76
C ILE A 216 1.05 16.40 3.82
N THR A 217 0.72 17.08 4.92
CA THR A 217 1.60 17.34 6.06
C THR A 217 1.03 16.66 7.30
N ASP A 218 1.91 16.24 8.21
CA ASP A 218 1.54 15.71 9.54
C ASP A 218 0.38 14.70 9.52
N THR A 219 0.41 13.74 8.61
CA THR A 219 -0.65 12.73 8.50
C THR A 219 -0.24 11.48 9.25
N THR A 220 -1.16 10.94 10.03
CA THR A 220 -0.96 9.70 10.78
C THR A 220 -2.07 8.71 10.44
N LEU A 221 -1.69 7.46 10.18
CA LEU A 221 -2.59 6.34 9.98
C LEU A 221 -2.47 5.42 11.19
N GLY A 222 -3.58 5.20 11.89
CA GLY A 222 -3.63 4.42 13.12
C GLY A 222 -4.56 3.22 13.04
N SER A 223 -4.15 2.11 13.63
CA SER A 223 -5.00 0.95 13.95
C SER A 223 -4.51 0.35 15.26
N GLY A 224 -5.41 0.19 16.24
CA GLY A 224 -5.00 -0.19 17.59
C GLY A 224 -3.96 0.77 18.17
N LYS A 225 -2.78 0.27 18.53
CA LYS A 225 -1.63 1.05 19.00
C LYS A 225 -0.59 1.33 17.90
N ALA A 226 -0.75 0.77 16.71
CA ALA A 226 0.13 1.06 15.57
C ALA A 226 -0.18 2.45 15.01
N THR A 227 0.85 3.26 14.76
CA THR A 227 0.72 4.59 14.15
C THR A 227 1.80 4.80 13.10
N LEU A 228 1.39 4.96 11.84
CA LEU A 228 2.24 5.20 10.69
C LEU A 228 2.16 6.69 10.29
N ALA A 229 3.30 7.36 10.20
CA ALA A 229 3.37 8.73 9.68
C ALA A 229 3.43 8.72 8.15
N LEU A 230 2.67 9.60 7.51
CA LEU A 230 2.59 9.81 6.07
C LEU A 230 2.78 11.30 5.77
N SER A 231 3.55 11.61 4.74
CA SER A 231 3.69 12.99 4.23
C SER A 231 4.09 12.95 2.76
N GLY A 232 3.82 14.02 2.02
CA GLY A 232 4.26 14.11 0.63
C GLY A 232 3.47 15.08 -0.20
N ARG A 233 3.50 14.88 -1.52
CA ARG A 233 2.85 15.75 -2.50
C ARG A 233 2.03 14.91 -3.48
N PHE A 234 1.02 15.56 -4.05
CA PHE A 234 0.21 15.00 -5.10
C PHE A 234 -0.07 16.05 -6.18
N ASP A 235 -0.27 15.59 -7.41
CA ASP A 235 -0.53 16.44 -8.57
C ASP A 235 -1.71 15.86 -9.36
N SER A 236 -2.78 16.63 -9.46
CA SER A 236 -4.03 16.25 -10.10
C SER A 236 -4.24 16.94 -11.47
N ARG A 237 -3.19 17.51 -12.09
CA ARG A 237 -3.28 18.12 -13.43
C ARG A 237 -3.49 17.09 -14.55
N GLY A 238 -2.95 15.89 -14.36
CA GLY A 238 -3.07 14.79 -15.32
C GLY A 238 -4.40 14.06 -15.22
N LYS A 239 -4.70 13.21 -16.22
CA LYS A 239 -5.86 12.30 -16.19
C LYS A 239 -5.79 11.34 -15.00
N VAL A 240 -4.58 10.95 -14.62
CA VAL A 240 -4.27 10.15 -13.43
C VAL A 240 -3.43 11.01 -12.50
N MET A 241 -3.81 11.07 -11.23
CA MET A 241 -3.08 11.83 -10.23
C MET A 241 -1.71 11.19 -9.96
N GLN A 242 -0.68 12.03 -9.86
CA GLN A 242 0.69 11.64 -9.53
C GLN A 242 0.91 11.79 -8.03
N LEU A 243 1.65 10.87 -7.44
CA LEU A 243 1.98 10.83 -6.01
C LEU A 243 3.50 10.84 -5.82
N ASP A 244 3.96 11.54 -4.78
CA ASP A 244 5.27 11.34 -4.17
C ASP A 244 5.09 11.42 -2.66
N LEU A 245 5.05 10.26 -2.00
CA LEU A 245 4.73 10.11 -0.59
C LEU A 245 5.86 9.39 0.14
N THR A 246 6.04 9.74 1.41
CA THR A 246 6.92 9.06 2.34
C THR A 246 6.12 8.56 3.53
N MET A 247 6.31 7.29 3.87
CA MET A 247 5.65 6.58 4.96
C MET A 247 6.70 6.10 5.96
N ARG A 248 6.52 6.42 7.23
CA ARG A 248 7.45 6.05 8.31
C ARG A 248 6.72 5.50 9.50
N GLY A 249 7.18 4.37 10.02
CA GLY A 249 6.66 3.77 11.23
C GLY A 249 7.79 3.08 11.98
N SER A 250 7.82 3.27 13.30
CA SER A 250 8.81 2.65 14.18
C SER A 250 8.08 1.88 15.27
N LYS A 251 8.55 0.66 15.56
CA LYS A 251 8.00 -0.20 16.61
C LYS A 251 6.48 -0.42 16.50
N LEU A 252 5.95 -0.54 15.29
CA LEU A 252 4.52 -0.78 15.05
C LEU A 252 4.14 -2.17 15.58
N PRO A 253 3.19 -2.31 16.51
CA PRO A 253 2.81 -3.62 17.02
C PRO A 253 2.20 -4.49 15.90
N ILE A 254 2.80 -5.65 15.65
CA ILE A 254 2.35 -6.54 14.57
C ILE A 254 0.93 -7.06 14.85
N ASP A 255 0.56 -7.24 16.12
CA ASP A 255 -0.79 -7.68 16.52
C ASP A 255 -1.89 -6.69 16.11
N ASP A 256 -1.58 -5.40 15.98
CA ASP A 256 -2.51 -4.37 15.53
C ASP A 256 -2.53 -4.20 14.00
N LEU A 257 -1.48 -4.68 13.31
CA LEU A 257 -1.38 -4.64 11.85
C LEU A 257 -1.89 -5.94 11.20
N GLN A 258 -1.74 -7.07 11.88
CA GLN A 258 -2.14 -8.39 11.40
C GLN A 258 -3.62 -8.46 11.00
N PRO A 259 -4.57 -7.81 11.70
CA PRO A 259 -5.96 -7.78 11.28
C PRO A 259 -6.20 -6.94 10.02
N LEU A 260 -5.28 -6.06 9.62
CA LEU A 260 -5.42 -5.24 8.41
C LEU A 260 -4.92 -5.95 7.14
N LEU A 261 -4.09 -6.98 7.26
CA LEU A 261 -3.52 -7.73 6.13
C LEU A 261 -4.55 -8.16 5.06
N PRO A 262 -5.75 -8.63 5.42
CA PRO A 262 -6.75 -9.04 4.44
C PRO A 262 -7.22 -7.89 3.53
N ALA A 263 -7.23 -6.64 4.00
CA ALA A 263 -7.61 -5.49 3.18
C ALA A 263 -6.67 -5.26 2.01
N PHE A 264 -5.40 -5.66 2.16
CA PHE A 264 -4.35 -5.57 1.15
C PHE A 264 -4.18 -6.87 0.34
N GLY A 265 -5.06 -7.86 0.53
CA GLY A 265 -4.94 -9.17 -0.12
C GLY A 265 -3.68 -9.94 0.29
N VAL A 266 -3.09 -9.61 1.44
CA VAL A 266 -1.94 -10.33 1.97
C VAL A 266 -2.41 -11.65 2.54
N VAL A 267 -1.98 -12.74 1.91
CA VAL A 267 -2.33 -14.10 2.32
C VAL A 267 -1.15 -14.72 3.05
N LEU A 268 -1.38 -15.21 4.26
CA LEU A 268 -0.41 -16.00 5.02
C LEU A 268 -0.54 -17.49 4.68
N PRO A 269 0.47 -18.33 4.98
CA PRO A 269 0.35 -19.78 4.86
C PRO A 269 -0.92 -20.31 5.55
N LYS A 270 -1.50 -21.40 5.01
CA LYS A 270 -2.72 -21.99 5.56
C LYS A 270 -2.62 -22.23 7.07
N ASN A 271 -3.68 -21.84 7.80
CA ASN A 271 -3.79 -21.95 9.26
C ASN A 271 -2.69 -21.23 10.05
N SER A 272 -2.09 -20.19 9.45
CA SER A 272 -1.05 -19.40 10.12
C SER A 272 -1.46 -17.96 10.37
N ARG A 273 -0.82 -17.35 11.36
CA ARG A 273 -0.97 -15.94 11.69
C ARG A 273 0.34 -15.36 12.18
N LEU A 274 0.59 -14.09 11.88
CA LEU A 274 1.64 -13.33 12.54
C LEU A 274 1.17 -12.92 13.93
N SER A 275 2.06 -12.97 14.90
CA SER A 275 1.74 -12.61 16.29
C SER A 275 2.98 -12.12 17.03
N GLY A 276 2.79 -11.11 17.87
CA GLY A 276 3.83 -10.48 18.67
C GLY A 276 4.90 -9.75 17.84
N GLY A 277 5.73 -9.00 18.56
CA GLY A 277 6.84 -8.26 17.98
C GLY A 277 6.44 -6.91 17.37
N THR A 278 7.38 -6.32 16.66
CA THR A 278 7.20 -4.98 16.09
C THR A 278 7.70 -4.88 14.66
N LEU A 279 7.06 -4.02 13.86
CA LEU A 279 7.43 -3.71 12.49
C LEU A 279 7.99 -2.28 12.42
N ASN A 280 9.08 -2.09 11.67
CA ASN A 280 9.60 -0.78 11.27
C ASN A 280 9.49 -0.66 9.75
N VAL A 281 9.08 0.51 9.28
CA VAL A 281 8.91 0.79 7.85
C VAL A 281 9.44 2.18 7.53
N ASN A 282 10.14 2.31 6.41
CA ASN A 282 10.51 3.60 5.82
C ASN A 282 10.35 3.46 4.31
N LEU A 283 9.17 3.81 3.81
CA LEU A 283 8.76 3.53 2.43
C LEU A 283 8.50 4.84 1.68
N HIS A 284 8.76 4.81 0.37
CA HIS A 284 8.46 5.89 -0.56
C HIS A 284 7.50 5.38 -1.63
N ALA A 285 6.37 6.07 -1.83
CA ALA A 285 5.43 5.76 -2.90
C ALA A 285 5.51 6.85 -3.96
N ARG A 286 5.90 6.50 -5.19
CA ARG A 286 6.08 7.45 -6.30
C ARG A 286 5.45 6.95 -7.59
N GLY A 287 4.84 7.87 -8.33
CA GLY A 287 4.32 7.64 -9.67
C GLY A 287 2.82 7.92 -9.80
N PRO A 288 2.21 7.62 -10.95
CA PRO A 288 0.77 7.76 -11.13
C PRO A 288 0.04 6.70 -10.31
N LEU A 289 -1.18 7.00 -9.86
CA LEU A 289 -2.00 6.07 -9.07
C LEU A 289 -2.19 4.68 -9.69
N ASP A 290 -2.26 4.57 -11.01
CA ASP A 290 -2.44 3.31 -11.73
C ASP A 290 -1.13 2.52 -11.95
N ALA A 291 0.02 3.16 -11.76
CA ALA A 291 1.34 2.53 -11.85
C ALA A 291 2.26 2.93 -10.67
N LEU A 292 1.68 3.04 -9.48
CA LEU A 292 2.36 3.48 -8.27
C LEU A 292 3.44 2.46 -7.87
N VAL A 293 4.65 2.93 -7.60
CA VAL A 293 5.74 2.11 -7.07
C VAL A 293 6.02 2.50 -5.63
N ILE A 294 5.96 1.52 -4.72
CA ILE A 294 6.29 1.69 -3.30
C ILE A 294 7.61 0.99 -3.02
N SER A 295 8.61 1.69 -2.50
CA SER A 295 9.92 1.09 -2.23
C SER A 295 10.54 1.55 -0.92
N GLY A 296 11.35 0.70 -0.32
CA GLY A 296 12.11 1.02 0.88
C GLY A 296 12.30 -0.17 1.83
N PRO A 297 13.09 0.01 2.90
CA PRO A 297 13.31 -1.03 3.89
C PRO A 297 12.09 -1.24 4.79
N VAL A 298 11.87 -2.51 5.13
CA VAL A 298 11.01 -2.95 6.22
C VAL A 298 11.82 -3.87 7.13
N SER A 299 11.57 -3.82 8.43
CA SER A 299 12.09 -4.80 9.37
C SER A 299 11.06 -5.23 10.39
N ALA A 300 11.13 -6.48 10.83
CA ALA A 300 10.28 -7.04 11.86
C ALA A 300 11.17 -7.65 12.95
N ASP A 301 10.85 -7.38 14.21
CA ASP A 301 11.62 -7.84 15.37
C ASP A 301 10.73 -8.68 16.28
N ASN A 302 11.27 -9.81 16.75
CA ASN A 302 10.66 -10.68 17.76
C ASN A 302 9.22 -11.10 17.44
N THR A 303 8.96 -11.46 16.19
CA THR A 303 7.63 -11.90 15.73
C THR A 303 7.55 -13.41 15.58
N ARG A 304 6.33 -13.94 15.60
CA ARG A 304 6.05 -15.37 15.45
C ARG A 304 5.03 -15.58 14.34
N LEU A 305 5.37 -16.43 13.39
CA LEU A 305 4.40 -17.02 12.48
C LEU A 305 3.84 -18.28 13.13
N ALA A 306 2.75 -18.11 13.88
CA ALA A 306 2.09 -19.18 14.62
C ALA A 306 1.35 -20.12 13.65
N GLY A 307 1.40 -21.43 13.89
CA GLY A 307 0.75 -22.43 13.05
C GLY A 307 1.48 -22.79 11.76
N PHE A 308 2.69 -22.22 11.54
CA PHE A 308 3.53 -22.57 10.40
C PHE A 308 5.00 -22.69 10.79
N SER A 309 5.60 -23.84 10.53
CA SER A 309 7.00 -24.14 10.81
C SER A 309 7.83 -24.26 9.53
N LEU A 310 8.74 -23.30 9.32
CA LEU A 310 9.75 -23.42 8.27
C LEU A 310 10.67 -24.61 8.49
N GLY A 311 11.05 -24.88 9.75
CA GLY A 311 11.90 -26.02 10.08
C GLY A 311 11.28 -27.37 9.74
N GLN A 312 9.96 -27.53 9.95
CA GLN A 312 9.25 -28.76 9.56
C GLN A 312 9.10 -28.90 8.03
N LYS A 313 8.89 -27.79 7.31
CA LYS A 313 8.79 -27.79 5.83
C LYS A 313 10.13 -28.11 5.15
N LEU A 314 11.24 -27.66 5.72
CA LEU A 314 12.59 -28.07 5.32
C LEU A 314 12.97 -29.48 5.84
N GLY A 315 12.14 -30.03 6.73
CA GLY A 315 12.49 -31.03 7.72
C GLY A 315 12.41 -32.50 7.32
N GLY A 316 12.11 -32.83 6.06
CA GLY A 316 12.29 -34.22 5.59
C GLY A 316 13.76 -34.70 5.74
N ALA A 317 14.72 -33.78 5.63
CA ALA A 317 16.14 -34.05 5.84
C ALA A 317 16.62 -33.77 7.28
N LEU A 318 16.00 -32.83 8.00
CA LEU A 318 16.39 -32.46 9.37
C LEU A 318 15.90 -33.45 10.42
N SER A 319 14.76 -34.11 10.19
CA SER A 319 14.25 -35.19 11.06
C SER A 319 15.22 -36.38 11.10
N LEU A 320 15.91 -36.67 10.00
CA LEU A 320 16.96 -37.69 9.92
C LEU A 320 18.19 -37.34 10.78
N ALA A 321 18.39 -36.06 11.10
CA ALA A 321 19.43 -35.57 12.01
C ALA A 321 18.97 -35.46 13.47
N GLY A 322 17.75 -35.92 13.79
CA GLY A 322 17.18 -35.86 15.14
C GLY A 322 16.74 -34.47 15.59
N ILE A 323 16.65 -33.51 14.67
CA ILE A 323 16.27 -32.13 14.98
C ILE A 323 14.75 -32.00 14.90
N GLN A 324 14.10 -31.81 16.06
CA GLN A 324 12.67 -31.57 16.13
C GLN A 324 12.37 -30.08 15.97
N ALA A 325 11.91 -29.70 14.78
CA ALA A 325 11.56 -28.31 14.51
C ALA A 325 10.28 -27.90 15.29
N PRO A 326 10.25 -26.70 15.89
CA PRO A 326 9.08 -26.19 16.59
C PRO A 326 7.87 -26.08 15.66
N SER A 327 6.65 -26.09 16.20
CA SER A 327 5.40 -25.97 15.44
C SER A 327 5.20 -24.60 14.81
N ASP A 328 5.86 -23.58 15.38
CA ASP A 328 5.82 -22.20 14.92
C ASP A 328 7.20 -21.77 14.41
N THR A 329 7.21 -20.75 13.56
CA THR A 329 8.44 -20.06 13.18
C THR A 329 8.59 -18.81 14.05
N VAL A 330 9.61 -18.78 14.89
CA VAL A 330 9.96 -17.59 15.69
C VAL A 330 11.06 -16.82 14.98
N ILE A 331 10.73 -15.59 14.58
CA ILE A 331 11.58 -14.67 13.83
C ILE A 331 12.12 -13.65 14.84
N GLN A 332 13.42 -13.73 15.14
CA GLN A 332 14.07 -12.78 16.04
C GLN A 332 14.24 -11.42 15.37
N HIS A 333 14.66 -11.46 14.10
CA HIS A 333 14.80 -10.28 13.26
C HIS A 333 14.55 -10.69 11.81
N ALA A 334 13.84 -9.87 11.05
CA ALA A 334 13.75 -9.97 9.60
C ALA A 334 13.87 -8.58 8.99
N GLU A 335 14.57 -8.47 7.88
CA GLU A 335 14.70 -7.23 7.12
C GLU A 335 14.55 -7.52 5.63
N ALA A 336 13.90 -6.62 4.92
CA ALA A 336 13.82 -6.67 3.47
C ALA A 336 13.78 -5.27 2.86
N SER A 337 14.49 -5.08 1.77
CA SER A 337 14.28 -3.92 0.89
C SER A 337 13.21 -4.30 -0.13
N LEU A 338 12.05 -3.67 -0.02
CA LEU A 338 10.89 -3.97 -0.85
C LEU A 338 10.81 -3.01 -2.04
N THR A 339 10.32 -3.54 -3.16
CA THR A 339 9.76 -2.78 -4.27
C THR A 339 8.43 -3.41 -4.64
N ILE A 340 7.34 -2.68 -4.44
CA ILE A 340 5.97 -3.08 -4.72
C ILE A 340 5.49 -2.26 -5.92
N ALA A 341 5.00 -2.95 -6.95
CA ALA A 341 4.45 -2.35 -8.17
C ALA A 341 3.25 -3.20 -8.63
N PRO A 342 2.45 -2.76 -9.62
CA PRO A 342 1.35 -3.56 -10.14
C PRO A 342 1.76 -4.95 -10.66
N SER A 343 3.03 -5.13 -11.03
CA SER A 343 3.57 -6.42 -11.47
C SER A 343 3.84 -7.41 -10.32
N GLY A 344 3.86 -6.93 -9.07
CA GLY A 344 4.11 -7.75 -7.88
C GLY A 344 5.07 -7.08 -6.90
N ILE A 345 5.61 -7.90 -6.00
CA ILE A 345 6.52 -7.52 -4.93
C ILE A 345 7.91 -8.09 -5.23
N ARG A 346 8.96 -7.29 -5.07
CA ARG A 346 10.35 -7.74 -5.07
C ARG A 346 10.95 -7.47 -3.70
N ALA A 347 11.73 -8.42 -3.20
CA ALA A 347 12.51 -8.27 -1.97
C ALA A 347 13.99 -8.55 -2.29
N ASP A 348 14.84 -7.52 -2.22
CA ASP A 348 16.27 -7.63 -2.50
C ASP A 348 17.07 -6.50 -1.81
N PRO A 349 17.84 -6.80 -0.75
CA PRO A 349 17.98 -8.10 -0.11
C PRO A 349 16.78 -8.45 0.78
N ALA A 350 16.64 -9.73 1.12
CA ALA A 350 15.77 -10.24 2.17
C ALA A 350 16.58 -11.09 3.16
N LYS A 351 16.49 -10.80 4.45
CA LYS A 351 17.19 -11.54 5.51
C LYS A 351 16.28 -11.83 6.69
N ALA A 352 16.54 -12.92 7.39
CA ALA A 352 15.85 -13.27 8.62
C ALA A 352 16.72 -14.12 9.55
N VAL A 353 16.57 -13.94 10.86
CA VAL A 353 17.16 -14.75 11.91
C VAL A 353 16.03 -15.52 12.57
N ILE A 354 16.04 -16.84 12.40
CA ILE A 354 14.98 -17.73 12.89
C ILE A 354 15.50 -18.54 14.07
N GLN A 355 14.81 -18.42 15.21
CA GLN A 355 15.15 -19.17 16.41
C GLN A 355 15.05 -20.67 16.13
N GLY A 356 16.11 -21.41 16.48
CA GLY A 356 16.15 -22.85 16.26
C GLY A 356 16.40 -23.28 14.81
N LEU A 357 16.64 -22.34 13.88
CA LEU A 357 17.08 -22.66 12.52
C LEU A 357 18.41 -21.97 12.21
N GLY A 358 18.49 -20.65 12.31
CA GLY A 358 19.68 -19.85 12.01
C GLY A 358 19.39 -18.67 11.09
N ASP A 359 20.40 -18.22 10.35
CA ASP A 359 20.32 -17.06 9.46
C ASP A 359 19.83 -17.47 8.07
N ILE A 360 18.93 -16.67 7.51
CA ILE A 360 18.45 -16.80 6.15
C ILE A 360 18.75 -15.49 5.44
N ALA A 361 19.35 -15.56 4.25
CA ALA A 361 19.58 -14.39 3.41
C ALA A 361 19.34 -14.75 1.94
N GLY A 362 18.77 -13.83 1.17
CA GLY A 362 18.45 -14.10 -0.22
C GLY A 362 17.74 -12.93 -0.88
N LYS A 363 17.07 -13.26 -1.98
CA LYS A 363 16.26 -12.32 -2.74
C LYS A 363 15.15 -13.07 -3.45
N GLY A 364 14.11 -12.36 -3.83
CA GLY A 364 13.04 -12.97 -4.61
C GLY A 364 11.94 -12.01 -4.97
N ARG A 365 10.87 -12.60 -5.48
CA ARG A 365 9.69 -11.88 -5.93
C ARG A 365 8.43 -12.69 -5.66
N MET A 366 7.34 -11.96 -5.48
CA MET A 366 5.98 -12.46 -5.53
C MET A 366 5.29 -11.80 -6.71
N ALA A 367 4.81 -12.57 -7.68
CA ALA A 367 4.04 -12.03 -8.80
C ALA A 367 2.67 -11.51 -8.33
N ALA A 368 2.01 -10.67 -9.15
CA ALA A 368 0.63 -10.24 -8.88
C ALA A 368 -0.36 -11.42 -8.71
N SER A 369 -0.07 -12.58 -9.29
CA SER A 369 -0.83 -13.83 -9.11
C SER A 369 -0.60 -14.52 -7.75
N GLY A 370 0.28 -13.97 -6.90
CA GLY A 370 0.69 -14.57 -5.63
C GLY A 370 1.77 -15.66 -5.75
N ALA A 371 2.26 -15.94 -6.97
CA ALA A 371 3.31 -16.93 -7.19
C ALA A 371 4.65 -16.45 -6.62
N LEU A 372 5.30 -17.31 -5.82
CA LEU A 372 6.59 -17.05 -5.17
C LEU A 372 7.75 -17.53 -6.05
N ASP A 373 8.84 -16.78 -6.04
CA ASP A 373 10.12 -17.15 -6.63
C ASP A 373 11.25 -16.49 -5.83
N PHE A 374 11.78 -17.22 -4.85
CA PHE A 374 12.86 -16.75 -3.98
C PHE A 374 14.04 -17.71 -3.99
N ASP A 375 15.23 -17.14 -4.08
CA ASP A 375 16.50 -17.83 -3.89
C ASP A 375 17.06 -17.44 -2.53
N MET A 376 17.10 -18.40 -1.61
CA MET A 376 17.50 -18.18 -0.22
C MET A 376 18.71 -19.05 0.12
N LEU A 377 19.60 -18.52 0.96
CA LEU A 377 20.70 -19.23 1.59
C LEU A 377 20.42 -19.33 3.08
N VAL A 378 20.35 -20.56 3.60
CA VAL A 378 20.11 -20.85 5.01
C VAL A 378 21.43 -21.28 5.68
N LYS A 379 21.89 -20.54 6.67
CA LYS A 379 23.02 -20.91 7.53
C LYS A 379 22.48 -21.40 8.87
N LEU A 380 22.71 -22.67 9.17
CA LEU A 380 22.18 -23.28 10.39
C LEU A 380 22.94 -22.82 11.63
N ASN A 381 22.23 -22.64 12.75
CA ASN A 381 22.88 -22.31 14.02
C ASN A 381 23.87 -23.42 14.45
N ALA A 382 25.04 -23.01 14.95
CA ALA A 382 26.09 -23.90 15.42
C ALA A 382 25.64 -24.85 16.54
N ASP A 383 24.64 -24.47 17.35
CA ASP A 383 24.13 -25.34 18.41
C ASP A 383 23.32 -26.52 17.86
N LEU A 384 22.64 -26.35 16.71
CA LEU A 384 21.99 -27.45 16.00
C LEU A 384 23.02 -28.43 15.40
N THR A 385 24.12 -27.90 14.84
CA THR A 385 25.16 -28.73 14.23
C THR A 385 25.98 -29.49 15.27
N LYS A 386 26.22 -28.91 16.45
CA LYS A 386 26.87 -29.57 17.59
C LYS A 386 26.04 -30.71 18.17
N ASN A 387 24.72 -30.54 18.33
CA ASN A 387 23.83 -31.58 18.87
C ASN A 387 23.65 -32.76 17.90
N ALA A 388 23.58 -32.49 16.59
CA ALA A 388 23.57 -33.55 15.57
C ALA A 388 24.91 -34.32 15.49
N ALA A 389 26.04 -33.64 15.72
CA ALA A 389 27.37 -34.25 15.74
C ALA A 389 27.69 -35.00 17.06
N SER A 390 27.01 -34.69 18.16
CA SER A 390 27.21 -35.31 19.49
C SER A 390 26.22 -36.41 19.82
N GLY A 391 25.29 -36.75 18.90
CA GLY A 391 24.52 -37.98 18.96
C GLY A 391 25.44 -39.19 18.97
N LYS A 392 25.69 -39.76 20.16
CA LYS A 392 26.53 -40.93 20.47
C LYS A 392 26.24 -42.18 19.61
N LEU A 393 25.12 -42.19 18.88
CA LEU A 393 24.70 -43.26 17.97
C LEU A 393 25.17 -43.07 16.51
N LEU A 394 25.46 -41.84 16.08
CA LEU A 394 25.83 -41.51 14.69
C LEU A 394 27.35 -41.51 14.45
N SER A 395 28.17 -41.28 15.49
CA SER A 395 29.64 -41.28 15.35
C SER A 395 30.25 -42.64 15.04
N GLN A 396 29.50 -43.73 15.26
CA GLN A 396 29.98 -45.10 15.08
C GLN A 396 29.63 -45.72 13.72
N SER A 397 28.74 -45.13 12.92
CA SER A 397 28.39 -45.64 11.58
C SER A 397 29.05 -44.80 10.47
N LYS A 398 29.46 -45.44 9.37
CA LYS A 398 30.00 -44.73 8.18
C LYS A 398 29.00 -43.73 7.61
N ALA A 399 27.69 -44.00 7.73
CA ALA A 399 26.62 -43.08 7.32
C ALA A 399 26.51 -41.85 8.24
N GLY A 400 26.66 -42.01 9.56
CA GLY A 400 26.58 -40.89 10.49
C GLY A 400 27.79 -39.93 10.44
N ARG A 401 28.97 -40.39 10.01
CA ARG A 401 30.11 -39.50 9.70
C ARG A 401 29.89 -38.64 8.44
N VAL A 402 29.23 -39.19 7.41
CA VAL A 402 28.90 -38.43 6.20
C VAL A 402 27.83 -37.38 6.51
N LEU A 403 26.83 -37.72 7.32
CA LEU A 403 25.81 -36.78 7.78
C LEU A 403 26.38 -35.71 8.72
N GLY A 404 27.30 -36.07 9.62
CA GLY A 404 28.02 -35.13 10.49
C GLY A 404 28.90 -34.14 9.69
N GLY A 405 29.50 -34.59 8.58
CA GLY A 405 30.26 -33.71 7.67
C GLY A 405 29.37 -32.76 6.86
N LEU A 406 28.21 -33.23 6.40
CA LEU A 406 27.21 -32.38 5.73
C LEU A 406 26.67 -31.28 6.65
N LEU A 407 26.41 -31.60 7.92
CA LEU A 407 25.91 -30.63 8.91
C LEU A 407 27.02 -29.70 9.41
N GLY A 408 28.25 -30.19 9.58
CA GLY A 408 29.40 -29.35 9.96
C GLY A 408 29.81 -28.32 8.90
N GLY A 409 29.66 -28.63 7.60
CA GLY A 409 29.89 -27.68 6.50
C GLY A 409 28.75 -26.67 6.28
N SER A 410 27.52 -27.01 6.70
CA SER A 410 26.33 -26.19 6.51
C SER A 410 26.31 -24.89 7.34
N SER A 411 27.05 -24.83 8.46
CA SER A 411 27.22 -23.61 9.25
C SER A 411 28.20 -22.60 8.62
N GLN A 412 29.10 -23.05 7.72
CA GLN A 412 30.04 -22.16 7.03
C GLN A 412 29.60 -21.80 5.61
N ASN A 413 29.14 -22.78 4.82
CA ASN A 413 28.80 -22.57 3.40
C ASN A 413 27.30 -22.32 3.15
N GLY A 414 26.42 -22.63 4.12
CA GLY A 414 24.97 -22.50 3.97
C GLY A 414 24.34 -23.52 3.01
N ILE A 415 23.01 -23.59 3.05
CA ILE A 415 22.17 -24.48 2.23
C ILE A 415 21.33 -23.60 1.30
N GLY A 416 21.46 -23.78 -0.01
CA GLY A 416 20.60 -23.11 -0.99
C GLY A 416 19.19 -23.69 -0.95
N VAL A 417 18.18 -22.82 -0.88
CA VAL A 417 16.76 -23.15 -0.85
C VAL A 417 16.02 -22.26 -1.85
N HIS A 418 15.35 -22.89 -2.80
CA HIS A 418 14.39 -22.23 -3.68
C HIS A 418 12.99 -22.29 -3.04
N VAL A 419 12.34 -21.13 -2.91
CA VAL A 419 10.95 -21.02 -2.43
C VAL A 419 10.06 -20.67 -3.60
N GLY A 420 9.20 -21.63 -3.97
CA GLY A 420 8.18 -21.50 -5.00
C GLY A 420 6.76 -21.64 -4.46
N GLY A 421 5.80 -21.92 -5.33
CA GLY A 421 4.39 -22.09 -4.95
C GLY A 421 3.68 -20.76 -4.80
N THR A 422 2.81 -20.63 -3.80
CA THR A 422 2.06 -19.39 -3.50
C THR A 422 2.24 -18.98 -2.05
N ALA A 423 1.90 -17.74 -1.69
CA ALA A 423 1.94 -17.29 -0.29
C ALA A 423 1.09 -18.18 0.66
N SER A 424 -0.04 -18.71 0.18
CA SER A 424 -0.90 -19.63 0.95
C SER A 424 -0.35 -21.05 1.07
N ASP A 425 0.41 -21.49 0.07
CA ASP A 425 0.97 -22.85 0.00
C ASP A 425 2.39 -22.79 -0.59
N PRO A 426 3.37 -22.33 0.23
CA PRO A 426 4.74 -22.21 -0.22
C PRO A 426 5.40 -23.58 -0.32
N SER A 427 6.16 -23.78 -1.40
CA SER A 427 6.93 -25.01 -1.62
C SER A 427 8.42 -24.71 -1.48
N PHE A 428 9.16 -25.56 -0.76
CA PHE A 428 10.59 -25.40 -0.51
C PHE A 428 11.37 -26.52 -1.20
N ARG A 429 12.35 -26.16 -2.03
CA ARG A 429 13.21 -27.10 -2.73
C ARG A 429 14.67 -26.79 -2.41
N LEU A 430 15.45 -27.81 -2.08
CA LEU A 430 16.88 -27.66 -1.85
C LEU A 430 17.59 -27.50 -3.20
N ASP A 431 18.52 -26.55 -3.29
CA ASP A 431 19.38 -26.42 -4.46
C ASP A 431 20.50 -27.48 -4.41
N PRO A 432 20.50 -28.47 -5.32
CA PRO A 432 21.48 -29.56 -5.31
C PRO A 432 22.92 -29.09 -5.58
N SER A 433 23.13 -27.89 -6.16
CA SER A 433 24.47 -27.35 -6.40
C SER A 433 25.21 -27.03 -5.09
N ALA A 434 24.49 -26.65 -4.04
CA ALA A 434 25.03 -26.46 -2.69
C ALA A 434 25.41 -27.80 -2.02
N VAL A 435 24.66 -28.87 -2.33
CA VAL A 435 24.93 -30.22 -1.81
C VAL A 435 26.15 -30.87 -2.46
N ALA A 436 26.42 -30.57 -3.73
CA ALA A 436 27.59 -31.08 -4.45
C ALA A 436 28.94 -30.60 -3.87
N GLY A 437 29.00 -29.36 -3.36
CA GLY A 437 30.16 -28.84 -2.64
C GLY A 437 30.41 -29.55 -1.30
N LEU A 438 29.32 -29.92 -0.60
CA LEU A 438 29.36 -30.65 0.68
C LEU A 438 29.79 -32.12 0.50
N LEU A 439 29.37 -32.76 -0.59
CA LEU A 439 29.81 -34.12 -0.96
C LEU A 439 31.31 -34.15 -1.33
N ARG A 440 31.81 -33.14 -2.04
CA ARG A 440 33.25 -32.99 -2.35
C ARG A 440 34.09 -32.71 -1.10
N SER A 441 33.58 -31.91 -0.16
CA SER A 441 34.25 -31.64 1.12
C SER A 441 34.25 -32.87 2.04
N GLY A 442 33.19 -33.68 2.04
CA GLY A 442 33.11 -34.93 2.81
C GLY A 442 33.90 -36.12 2.24
N LEU A 443 34.27 -36.09 0.96
CA LEU A 443 35.05 -37.14 0.28
C LEU A 443 36.52 -36.75 0.02
N GLY A 444 36.92 -35.51 0.33
CA GLY A 444 38.21 -34.94 -0.07
C GLY A 444 39.08 -34.49 1.10
N ALA A 445 39.41 -35.39 2.03
CA ALA A 445 40.48 -35.16 3.00
C ALA A 445 41.52 -36.29 2.88
N LYS A 446 42.26 -36.28 1.77
CA LYS A 446 43.64 -36.78 1.63
C LYS A 446 44.09 -36.58 0.18
N SER A 447 44.88 -35.53 -0.05
CA SER A 447 46.25 -35.62 -0.59
C SER A 447 46.70 -34.31 -1.24
N ALA A 448 47.95 -33.97 -0.91
CA ALA A 448 48.89 -33.10 -1.62
C ALA A 448 48.75 -31.57 -1.45
N THR A 449 49.51 -31.10 -0.47
CA THR A 449 50.33 -29.89 -0.47
C THR A 449 51.06 -29.65 -1.79
N ASP A 450 51.30 -28.36 -2.07
CA ASP A 450 52.22 -27.74 -3.04
C ASP A 450 51.74 -27.57 -4.49
N ALA A 451 51.34 -26.33 -4.83
CA ALA A 451 52.19 -25.41 -5.61
C ALA A 451 51.39 -24.19 -6.10
N ASN A 452 52.05 -23.04 -6.01
CA ASN A 452 51.63 -21.71 -6.42
C ASN A 452 51.74 -21.54 -7.96
N SER A 453 50.75 -20.91 -8.61
CA SER A 453 50.90 -19.86 -9.65
C SER A 453 49.69 -19.75 -10.63
N THR A 454 49.07 -18.57 -10.58
CA THR A 454 48.59 -17.69 -11.67
C THR A 454 47.93 -18.21 -12.97
N GLN A 455 46.75 -17.60 -13.25
CA GLN A 455 46.35 -16.93 -14.50
C GLN A 455 45.30 -17.60 -15.44
N SER A 456 44.09 -17.02 -15.40
CA SER A 456 43.19 -16.55 -16.48
C SER A 456 42.72 -17.41 -17.67
N THR A 457 41.43 -17.18 -18.00
CA THR A 457 40.70 -17.19 -19.30
C THR A 457 39.86 -18.40 -19.75
N SER A 458 38.54 -18.11 -19.87
CA SER A 458 37.51 -18.53 -20.85
C SER A 458 37.62 -19.84 -21.65
N SER A 459 36.55 -20.66 -21.62
CA SER A 459 35.63 -20.92 -22.77
C SER A 459 34.72 -22.15 -22.55
N GLN A 460 33.48 -22.05 -22.99
CA GLN A 460 32.46 -23.12 -23.06
C GLN A 460 32.93 -24.36 -23.84
N LYS A 461 32.64 -25.57 -23.32
CA LYS A 461 32.06 -26.66 -24.12
C LYS A 461 31.41 -27.74 -23.26
N THR A 462 30.21 -28.14 -23.68
CA THR A 462 29.37 -29.24 -23.21
C THR A 462 30.13 -30.56 -23.13
N GLN A 463 30.12 -31.22 -21.97
CA GLN A 463 30.51 -32.64 -21.83
C GLN A 463 29.35 -33.47 -21.29
N SER A 464 29.07 -34.54 -22.03
CA SER A 464 27.93 -35.43 -21.87
C SER A 464 28.06 -36.30 -20.61
N THR A 465 26.96 -36.50 -19.90
CA THR A 465 26.82 -37.33 -18.69
C THR A 465 27.07 -38.83 -18.91
N LYS A 466 27.40 -39.28 -20.13
CA LYS A 466 27.71 -40.69 -20.42
C LYS A 466 29.18 -41.10 -20.18
N ASP A 467 30.13 -40.17 -20.16
CA ASP A 467 31.55 -40.52 -19.98
C ASP A 467 31.96 -40.73 -18.52
N VAL A 468 31.20 -40.19 -17.56
CA VAL A 468 31.51 -40.33 -16.12
C VAL A 468 31.18 -41.74 -15.62
N LEU A 469 30.12 -42.36 -16.14
CA LEU A 469 29.72 -43.73 -15.74
C LEU A 469 30.67 -44.80 -16.30
N GLY A 470 31.21 -44.60 -17.51
CA GLY A 470 32.16 -45.54 -18.14
C GLY A 470 33.49 -45.64 -17.40
N ASN A 471 33.97 -44.54 -16.82
CA ASN A 471 35.23 -44.51 -16.06
C ASN A 471 35.08 -45.06 -14.64
N LEU A 472 33.88 -45.00 -14.05
CA LEU A 472 33.62 -45.55 -12.72
C LEU A 472 33.52 -47.08 -12.71
N LEU A 473 32.99 -47.70 -13.77
CA LEU A 473 32.95 -49.17 -13.86
C LEU A 473 34.33 -49.79 -14.11
N ARG A 474 35.21 -49.10 -14.83
CA ARG A 474 36.55 -49.63 -15.16
C ARG A 474 37.47 -49.69 -13.94
N GLY A 475 37.37 -48.72 -13.02
CA GLY A 475 38.14 -48.71 -11.77
C GLY A 475 37.74 -49.77 -10.73
N ALA A 476 36.56 -50.40 -10.88
CA ALA A 476 36.06 -51.42 -9.96
C ALA A 476 36.43 -52.86 -10.35
N LEU A 477 36.87 -53.11 -11.60
CA LEU A 477 37.22 -54.45 -12.08
C LEU A 477 38.73 -54.76 -12.09
N ASP A 478 39.62 -53.76 -12.01
CA ASP A 478 41.07 -54.00 -12.12
C ASP A 478 41.78 -54.34 -10.78
N LYS A 479 41.05 -54.50 -9.67
CA LYS A 479 41.66 -54.78 -8.36
C LYS A 479 41.83 -56.25 -7.98
N ASN A 480 41.65 -57.20 -8.90
CA ASN A 480 41.68 -58.63 -8.53
C ASN A 480 42.58 -59.55 -9.37
N LYS A 481 43.68 -59.06 -9.94
CA LYS A 481 44.77 -59.92 -10.46
C LYS A 481 46.15 -59.26 -10.34
N SER A 482 46.85 -59.48 -9.22
CA SER A 482 48.30 -59.74 -9.23
C SER A 482 48.83 -60.07 -7.82
N GLY A 483 49.46 -61.23 -7.68
CA GLY A 483 50.61 -61.38 -6.77
C GLY A 483 50.48 -62.30 -5.56
N THR A 484 50.45 -63.62 -5.78
CA THR A 484 51.24 -64.54 -4.94
C THR A 484 52.00 -65.48 -5.84
N GLY A 485 53.31 -65.27 -5.92
CA GLY A 485 54.27 -66.19 -6.50
C GLY A 485 55.44 -66.32 -5.53
N LYS A 486 55.53 -67.47 -4.88
CA LYS A 486 56.71 -68.33 -4.76
C LYS A 486 56.34 -69.58 -3.96
#